data_AF-A0AA92M179-F1
#
_entry.id   AF-A0AA92M179-F1
#
_cell.length_a   1.000
_cell.length_b   1.000
_cell.length_c   1.000
_cell.angle_alpha   90.00
_cell.angle_beta   90.00
_cell.angle_gamma   90.00
#
_symmetry.space_group_name_H-M   'P 1'
#
loop_
_entity.id
_entity.type
_entity.pdbx_description
1 polymer ?
#
loop_
_entity_poly.entity_id
_entity_poly.type
_entity_poly.pdbx_seq_one_letter_code
_entity_poly.pdbx_strand_id
1 'polypeptide(L)'
;MSKTIYLIDPENGLLLGESVHPLDPVETERIGKPVYALLNQSMATEVAPPPIPTGKLARMVRGKWVLEAIPAAPQAEQPAQPIAQAAPAPRAPTFDERATVLRGYVQEYMEAMARSLGYDDIKTAVTYADEPSVPKFQNEGRALRAWRSLVWAACYELLERVKAGDMKEPSEKTLIGLLPSLVIPTLETPGPSEARETAPNNDRPAAQ
;
A
#
# COMPACT_ATOMS: atom_id res chain seq x y z
N MET A 1 -31.15 -60.17 -1.25
CA MET A 1 -32.06 -59.02 -1.14
C MET A 1 -31.19 -57.78 -1.06
N SER A 2 -31.18 -56.96 -2.09
CA SER A 2 -30.34 -55.75 -2.14
C SER A 2 -30.97 -54.68 -1.25
N LYS A 3 -30.23 -54.20 -0.26
CA LYS A 3 -30.71 -53.18 0.68
C LYS A 3 -30.09 -51.83 0.29
N THR A 4 -30.90 -50.80 0.18
CA THR A 4 -30.43 -49.44 -0.13
C THR A 4 -29.76 -48.85 1.11
N ILE A 5 -28.56 -48.31 0.93
CA ILE A 5 -27.83 -47.56 1.94
C ILE A 5 -27.68 -46.11 1.49
N TYR A 6 -27.74 -45.20 2.44
CA TYR A 6 -27.60 -43.77 2.21
C TYR A 6 -26.20 -43.35 2.65
N LEU A 7 -25.47 -42.73 1.73
CA LEU A 7 -24.11 -42.27 1.95
C LEU A 7 -24.14 -40.87 2.55
N ILE A 8 -23.37 -40.69 3.62
CA ILE A 8 -23.31 -39.47 4.41
C ILE A 8 -21.87 -38.97 4.41
N ASP A 9 -21.69 -37.69 4.13
CA ASP A 9 -20.42 -36.98 4.30
C ASP A 9 -19.93 -37.12 5.76
N PRO A 10 -18.71 -37.63 6.01
CA PRO A 10 -18.24 -37.90 7.36
C PRO A 10 -17.91 -36.61 8.13
N GLU A 11 -17.57 -35.53 7.45
CA GLU A 11 -17.17 -34.25 8.04
C GLU A 11 -18.40 -33.43 8.42
N ASN A 12 -19.38 -33.39 7.53
CA ASN A 12 -20.51 -32.48 7.65
C ASN A 12 -21.84 -33.19 7.94
N GLY A 13 -21.92 -34.52 7.78
CA GLY A 13 -23.13 -35.29 8.03
C GLY A 13 -24.20 -35.14 6.94
N LEU A 14 -23.86 -34.63 5.76
CA LEU A 14 -24.80 -34.36 4.66
C LEU A 14 -25.06 -35.62 3.82
N LEU A 15 -26.30 -35.80 3.36
CA LEU A 15 -26.62 -36.88 2.41
C LEU A 15 -25.93 -36.63 1.07
N LEU A 16 -25.03 -37.53 0.69
CA LEU A 16 -24.31 -37.50 -0.59
C LEU A 16 -25.04 -38.25 -1.70
N GLY A 17 -25.83 -39.26 -1.34
CA GLY A 17 -26.62 -40.03 -2.28
C GLY A 17 -27.08 -41.37 -1.72
N GLU A 18 -27.84 -42.11 -2.51
CA GLU A 18 -28.20 -43.48 -2.22
C GLU A 18 -27.35 -44.45 -3.04
N SER A 19 -27.02 -45.57 -2.44
CA SER A 19 -26.29 -46.65 -3.09
C SER A 19 -26.96 -47.98 -2.74
N VAL A 20 -26.89 -48.92 -3.66
CA VAL A 20 -27.37 -50.27 -3.41
C VAL A 20 -26.23 -51.03 -2.76
N HIS A 21 -26.43 -51.59 -1.57
CA HIS A 21 -25.41 -52.39 -0.90
C HIS A 21 -25.02 -53.57 -1.81
N PRO A 22 -23.79 -53.64 -2.37
CA PRO A 22 -23.32 -54.87 -2.98
C PRO A 22 -22.81 -55.73 -1.83
N LEU A 23 -23.66 -56.61 -1.30
CA LEU A 23 -23.15 -57.81 -0.62
C LEU A 23 -22.59 -58.70 -1.73
N ASP A 24 -21.41 -58.38 -2.27
CA ASP A 24 -20.65 -59.37 -3.04
C ASP A 24 -19.76 -60.14 -2.04
N PRO A 25 -20.18 -61.37 -1.65
CA PRO A 25 -19.46 -62.13 -0.63
C PRO A 25 -18.10 -62.61 -1.14
N VAL A 26 -17.95 -62.80 -2.45
CA VAL A 26 -16.76 -63.40 -3.08
C VAL A 26 -15.56 -62.47 -2.95
N GLU A 27 -15.79 -61.17 -3.17
CA GLU A 27 -14.74 -60.15 -3.09
C GLU A 27 -14.37 -59.85 -1.62
N THR A 28 -15.34 -59.91 -0.71
CA THR A 28 -15.10 -59.70 0.74
C THR A 28 -14.28 -60.84 1.35
N GLU A 29 -14.54 -62.09 0.98
CA GLU A 29 -13.77 -63.25 1.42
C GLU A 29 -12.33 -63.24 0.86
N ARG A 30 -12.13 -62.78 -0.38
CA ARG A 30 -10.81 -62.72 -1.04
C ARG A 30 -9.84 -61.75 -0.35
N ILE A 31 -10.35 -60.64 0.17
CA ILE A 31 -9.53 -59.53 0.70
C ILE A 31 -9.54 -59.51 2.24
N GLY A 32 -10.37 -60.34 2.88
CA GLY A 32 -10.50 -60.46 4.34
C GLY A 32 -11.00 -59.18 5.03
N LYS A 33 -11.52 -58.21 4.26
CA LYS A 33 -12.00 -56.91 4.72
C LYS A 33 -13.24 -56.53 3.91
N PRO A 34 -14.29 -55.98 4.53
CA PRO A 34 -15.48 -55.52 3.81
C PRO A 34 -15.09 -54.44 2.79
N VAL A 35 -15.57 -54.61 1.55
CA VAL A 35 -15.21 -53.85 0.32
C VAL A 35 -15.62 -52.36 0.36
N TYR A 36 -16.02 -51.85 1.52
CA TYR A 36 -16.22 -50.42 1.74
C TYR A 36 -14.92 -49.65 2.04
N ALA A 37 -13.81 -50.34 2.31
CA ALA A 37 -12.57 -49.70 2.78
C ALA A 37 -11.72 -48.99 1.70
N LEU A 38 -12.09 -49.05 0.41
CA LEU A 38 -11.19 -48.57 -0.66
C LEU A 38 -11.69 -47.39 -1.49
N LEU A 39 -12.94 -46.92 -1.36
CA LEU A 39 -13.42 -45.87 -2.27
C LEU A 39 -14.33 -44.76 -1.70
N ASN A 40 -14.57 -44.65 -0.38
CA ASN A 40 -15.15 -43.40 0.12
C ASN A 40 -14.89 -43.17 1.61
N GLN A 41 -14.56 -41.92 1.99
CA GLN A 41 -14.42 -41.52 3.40
C GLN A 41 -15.78 -41.41 4.11
N SER A 42 -16.88 -41.60 3.39
CA SER A 42 -18.27 -41.41 3.84
C SER A 42 -18.77 -42.44 4.86
N MET A 43 -19.59 -41.98 5.82
CA MET A 43 -20.39 -42.85 6.70
C MET A 43 -21.61 -43.39 5.93
N ALA A 44 -22.06 -44.62 6.21
CA ALA A 44 -23.25 -45.21 5.59
C ALA A 44 -24.35 -45.49 6.61
N THR A 45 -25.62 -45.26 6.25
CA THR A 45 -26.80 -45.58 7.08
C THR A 45 -27.87 -46.31 6.27
N GLU A 46 -28.68 -47.14 6.93
CA GLU A 46 -29.87 -47.77 6.34
C GLU A 46 -31.15 -46.97 6.61
N VAL A 47 -31.06 -45.89 7.39
CA VAL A 47 -32.22 -45.07 7.77
C VAL A 47 -32.58 -44.14 6.61
N ALA A 48 -33.77 -44.34 6.04
CA ALA A 48 -34.25 -43.55 4.91
C ALA A 48 -34.41 -42.05 5.25
N PRO A 49 -33.91 -41.13 4.39
CA PRO A 49 -34.12 -39.71 4.55
C PRO A 49 -35.59 -39.32 4.27
N PRO A 50 -36.12 -38.29 4.95
CA PRO A 50 -37.43 -37.72 4.62
C PRO A 50 -37.38 -37.05 3.23
N PRO A 51 -38.52 -36.86 2.56
CA PRO A 51 -38.57 -36.18 1.27
C PRO A 51 -37.99 -34.78 1.40
N ILE A 52 -36.96 -34.48 0.60
CA ILE A 52 -36.20 -33.22 0.66
C ILE A 52 -36.86 -32.22 -0.30
N PRO A 53 -37.48 -31.14 0.19
CA PRO A 53 -38.04 -30.10 -0.68
C PRO A 53 -36.94 -29.34 -1.42
N THR A 54 -37.25 -28.79 -2.61
CA THR A 54 -36.34 -27.92 -3.36
C THR A 54 -35.83 -26.79 -2.48
N GLY A 55 -34.50 -26.61 -2.41
CA GLY A 55 -33.89 -25.58 -1.55
C GLY A 55 -33.46 -26.05 -0.15
N LYS A 56 -33.56 -27.35 0.17
CA LYS A 56 -33.11 -27.92 1.45
C LYS A 56 -32.11 -29.07 1.25
N LEU A 57 -31.30 -29.33 2.26
CA LEU A 57 -30.43 -30.51 2.36
C LEU A 57 -30.83 -31.34 3.57
N ALA A 58 -30.69 -32.66 3.47
CA ALA A 58 -30.84 -33.55 4.61
C ALA A 58 -29.47 -33.80 5.27
N ARG A 59 -29.39 -33.51 6.57
CA ARG A 59 -28.21 -33.74 7.41
C ARG A 59 -28.55 -34.75 8.50
N MET A 60 -27.69 -35.75 8.71
CA MET A 60 -27.85 -36.72 9.79
C MET A 60 -27.19 -36.18 11.08
N VAL A 61 -28.01 -35.85 12.08
CA VAL A 61 -27.53 -35.35 13.38
C VAL A 61 -28.01 -36.30 14.48
N ARG A 62 -27.07 -36.95 15.17
CA ARG A 62 -27.35 -37.91 16.27
C ARG A 62 -28.34 -39.03 15.87
N GLY A 63 -28.22 -39.56 14.65
CA GLY A 63 -29.04 -40.66 14.15
C GLY A 63 -30.45 -40.27 13.67
N LYS A 64 -30.73 -38.97 13.53
CA LYS A 64 -31.98 -38.46 12.94
C LYS A 64 -31.68 -37.52 11.79
N TRP A 65 -32.52 -37.58 10.76
CA TRP A 65 -32.46 -36.65 9.63
C TRP A 65 -33.04 -35.29 10.00
N VAL A 66 -32.26 -34.24 9.78
CA VAL A 66 -32.66 -32.84 9.93
C VAL A 66 -32.64 -32.21 8.54
N LEU A 67 -33.72 -31.50 8.18
CA LEU A 67 -33.79 -30.73 6.95
C LEU A 67 -33.27 -29.31 7.22
N GLU A 68 -32.09 -29.02 6.70
CA GLU A 68 -31.51 -27.69 6.74
C GLU A 68 -31.83 -26.96 5.44
N ALA A 69 -32.10 -25.65 5.51
CA ALA A 69 -32.17 -24.86 4.28
C ALA A 69 -30.79 -24.89 3.63
N ILE A 70 -30.71 -25.05 2.31
CA ILE A 70 -29.49 -24.72 1.58
C ILE A 70 -29.22 -23.27 1.96
N PRO A 71 -28.13 -22.95 2.68
CA PRO A 71 -27.77 -21.55 2.87
C PRO A 71 -27.71 -20.99 1.47
N ALA A 72 -28.50 -19.94 1.17
CA ALA A 72 -28.33 -19.16 -0.05
C ALA A 72 -26.82 -18.93 -0.13
N ALA A 73 -26.20 -19.45 -1.20
CA ALA A 73 -24.75 -19.55 -1.29
C ALA A 73 -24.16 -18.30 -0.65
N PRO A 74 -23.21 -18.40 0.30
CA PRO A 74 -22.47 -17.20 0.69
C PRO A 74 -22.10 -16.56 -0.64
N GLN A 75 -22.55 -15.33 -0.89
CA GLN A 75 -22.21 -14.63 -2.12
C GLN A 75 -20.72 -14.83 -2.24
N ALA A 76 -20.31 -15.67 -3.19
CA ALA A 76 -18.94 -16.06 -3.27
C ALA A 76 -18.18 -14.74 -3.35
N GLU A 77 -17.19 -14.56 -2.48
CA GLU A 77 -15.96 -13.94 -2.95
C GLU A 77 -15.61 -14.73 -4.22
N GLN A 78 -16.07 -14.22 -5.35
CA GLN A 78 -15.88 -14.84 -6.65
C GLN A 78 -14.36 -14.99 -6.79
N PRO A 79 -13.82 -16.16 -7.19
CA PRO A 79 -12.45 -16.20 -7.65
C PRO A 79 -12.34 -15.11 -8.71
N ALA A 80 -11.49 -14.10 -8.46
CA ALA A 80 -11.43 -12.88 -9.25
C ALA A 80 -11.48 -13.23 -10.72
N GLN A 81 -12.63 -13.02 -11.36
CA GLN A 81 -12.73 -13.10 -12.81
C GLN A 81 -11.68 -12.11 -13.35
N PRO A 82 -11.01 -12.38 -14.48
CA PRO A 82 -10.24 -11.35 -15.15
C PRO A 82 -11.25 -10.26 -15.54
N ILE A 83 -11.39 -9.27 -14.67
CA ILE A 83 -12.14 -8.06 -14.88
C ILE A 83 -11.56 -7.45 -16.15
N ALA A 84 -12.29 -7.56 -17.26
CA ALA A 84 -12.32 -6.44 -18.18
C ALA A 84 -12.71 -5.25 -17.32
N GLN A 85 -11.73 -4.41 -16.97
CA GLN A 85 -11.90 -3.25 -16.09
C GLN A 85 -12.95 -2.35 -16.71
N ALA A 86 -14.22 -2.52 -16.32
CA ALA A 86 -15.19 -1.45 -16.41
C ALA A 86 -14.63 -0.37 -15.49
N ALA A 87 -14.12 0.71 -16.08
CA ALA A 87 -13.58 1.84 -15.33
C ALA A 87 -14.55 2.18 -14.19
N PRO A 88 -14.09 2.24 -12.92
CA PRO A 88 -14.98 2.58 -11.83
C PRO A 88 -15.58 3.96 -12.12
N ALA A 89 -16.89 4.11 -11.90
CA ALA A 89 -17.48 5.45 -11.81
C ALA A 89 -16.62 6.30 -10.84
N PRO A 90 -16.36 7.59 -11.12
CA PRO A 90 -15.38 8.37 -10.39
C PRO A 90 -15.75 8.47 -8.90
N ARG A 91 -15.10 7.66 -8.05
CA ARG A 91 -15.12 7.81 -6.60
C ARG A 91 -14.45 9.15 -6.27
N ALA A 92 -15.04 9.92 -5.35
CA ALA A 92 -14.38 11.10 -4.81
C ALA A 92 -13.04 10.70 -4.17
N PRO A 93 -11.94 11.42 -4.45
CA PRO A 93 -10.62 11.07 -3.95
C PRO A 93 -10.60 11.12 -2.42
N THR A 94 -9.97 10.13 -1.81
CA THR A 94 -9.69 10.05 -0.37
C THR A 94 -8.77 11.19 0.07
N PHE A 95 -8.70 11.46 1.38
CA PHE A 95 -7.80 12.50 1.89
C PHE A 95 -6.33 12.20 1.54
N ASP A 96 -5.89 10.95 1.64
CA ASP A 96 -4.50 10.58 1.35
C ASP A 96 -4.14 10.78 -0.13
N GLU A 97 -5.08 10.50 -1.04
CA GLU A 97 -4.91 10.79 -2.47
C GLU A 97 -4.81 12.30 -2.72
N ARG A 98 -5.68 13.10 -2.13
CA ARG A 98 -5.62 14.58 -2.26
C ARG A 98 -4.35 15.14 -1.62
N ALA A 99 -3.96 14.64 -0.45
CA ALA A 99 -2.71 15.02 0.21
C ALA A 99 -1.47 14.65 -0.62
N THR A 100 -1.52 13.53 -1.36
CA THR A 100 -0.46 13.16 -2.31
C THR A 100 -0.31 14.18 -3.42
N VAL A 101 -1.42 14.66 -3.99
CA VAL A 101 -1.40 15.72 -5.00
C VAL A 101 -0.79 17.01 -4.44
N LEU A 102 -1.20 17.43 -3.23
CA LEU A 102 -0.64 18.63 -2.58
C LEU A 102 0.86 18.50 -2.31
N ARG A 103 1.33 17.35 -1.82
CA ARG A 103 2.78 17.09 -1.68
C ARG A 103 3.51 17.12 -3.02
N GLY A 104 2.86 16.69 -4.10
CA GLY A 104 3.38 16.80 -5.46
C GLY A 104 3.65 18.25 -5.86
N TYR A 105 2.70 19.16 -5.60
CA TYR A 105 2.90 20.59 -5.86
C TYR A 105 4.06 21.19 -5.04
N VAL A 106 4.17 20.79 -3.77
CA VAL A 106 5.28 21.23 -2.89
C VAL A 106 6.63 20.74 -3.42
N GLN A 107 6.71 19.48 -3.86
CA GLN A 107 7.91 18.95 -4.48
C GLN A 107 8.26 19.73 -5.75
N GLU A 108 7.33 19.90 -6.69
CA GLU A 108 7.55 20.62 -7.95
C GLU A 108 7.99 22.07 -7.71
N TYR A 109 7.44 22.74 -6.70
CA TYR A 109 7.88 24.07 -6.30
C TYR A 109 9.36 24.11 -5.89
N MET A 110 9.82 23.16 -5.08
CA MET A 110 11.23 23.06 -4.71
C MET A 110 12.12 22.69 -5.90
N GLU A 111 11.65 21.81 -6.79
CA GLU A 111 12.36 21.47 -8.03
C GLU A 111 12.49 22.67 -8.97
N ALA A 112 11.45 23.49 -9.10
CA ALA A 112 11.48 24.72 -9.90
C ALA A 112 12.50 25.73 -9.34
N MET A 113 12.55 25.89 -8.02
CA MET A 113 13.53 26.77 -7.38
C MET A 113 14.96 26.26 -7.57
N ALA A 114 15.21 24.95 -7.43
CA ALA A 114 16.53 24.37 -7.71
C ALA A 114 16.95 24.55 -9.17
N ARG A 115 16.05 24.29 -10.12
CA ARG A 115 16.30 24.52 -11.56
C ARG A 115 16.58 25.98 -11.89
N SER A 116 15.92 26.93 -11.21
CA SER A 116 16.19 28.35 -11.40
C SER A 116 17.63 28.76 -11.02
N LEU A 117 18.29 27.96 -10.18
CA LEU A 117 19.68 28.13 -9.78
C LEU A 117 20.66 27.29 -10.64
N GLY A 118 20.15 26.53 -11.60
CA GLY A 118 20.94 25.73 -12.54
C GLY A 118 21.20 24.28 -12.12
N TYR A 119 20.47 23.75 -11.14
CA TYR A 119 20.54 22.34 -10.75
C TYR A 119 19.49 21.49 -11.49
N ASP A 120 19.76 20.20 -11.65
CA ASP A 120 18.78 19.26 -12.23
C ASP A 120 17.56 19.07 -11.31
N ASP A 121 17.82 18.88 -10.02
CA ASP A 121 16.82 18.70 -8.98
C ASP A 121 17.29 19.22 -7.61
N ILE A 122 16.36 19.34 -6.67
CA ILE A 122 16.63 19.78 -5.30
C ILE A 122 17.58 18.82 -4.58
N LYS A 123 17.57 17.52 -4.91
CA LYS A 123 18.42 16.51 -4.27
C LYS A 123 19.89 16.75 -4.61
N THR A 124 20.18 17.06 -5.85
CA THR A 124 21.50 17.40 -6.39
C THR A 124 21.99 18.70 -5.77
N ALA A 125 21.13 19.72 -5.69
CA ALA A 125 21.53 20.98 -5.08
C ALA A 125 21.96 20.82 -3.61
N VAL A 126 21.24 20.01 -2.83
CA VAL A 126 21.58 19.82 -1.41
C VAL A 126 22.83 18.96 -1.18
N THR A 127 23.33 18.22 -2.17
CA THR A 127 24.59 17.45 -2.00
C THR A 127 25.79 18.38 -1.89
N TYR A 128 25.74 19.55 -2.52
CA TYR A 128 26.82 20.54 -2.50
C TYR A 128 26.95 21.33 -1.20
N ALA A 129 26.07 21.16 -0.21
CA ALA A 129 26.11 21.98 1.01
C ALA A 129 27.45 21.87 1.79
N ASP A 130 28.20 20.81 1.56
CA ASP A 130 29.48 20.53 2.20
C ASP A 130 30.68 20.67 1.21
N GLU A 131 30.46 21.23 0.01
CA GLU A 131 31.48 21.46 -1.03
C GLU A 131 32.58 22.44 -0.55
N PRO A 132 33.84 22.02 -0.39
CA PRO A 132 34.89 22.87 0.18
C PRO A 132 35.52 23.84 -0.82
N SER A 133 35.46 23.53 -2.12
CA SER A 133 36.28 24.19 -3.15
C SER A 133 35.56 25.32 -3.85
N VAL A 134 34.23 25.25 -3.95
CA VAL A 134 33.41 26.23 -4.68
C VAL A 134 32.38 26.85 -3.73
N PRO A 135 32.69 28.03 -3.12
CA PRO A 135 31.84 28.67 -2.11
C PRO A 135 30.41 28.95 -2.58
N LYS A 136 30.21 29.20 -3.88
CA LYS A 136 28.89 29.38 -4.50
C LYS A 136 28.00 28.16 -4.27
N PHE A 137 28.44 26.99 -4.71
CA PHE A 137 27.66 25.74 -4.59
C PHE A 137 27.46 25.34 -3.13
N GLN A 138 28.46 25.61 -2.28
CA GLN A 138 28.34 25.38 -0.85
C GLN A 138 27.24 26.22 -0.19
N ASN A 139 27.21 27.52 -0.47
CA ASN A 139 26.22 28.44 0.09
C ASN A 139 24.80 28.13 -0.41
N GLU A 140 24.65 27.91 -1.71
CA GLU A 140 23.37 27.52 -2.31
C GLU A 140 22.88 26.18 -1.75
N GLY A 141 23.75 25.16 -1.69
CA GLY A 141 23.41 23.84 -1.17
C GLY A 141 22.99 23.87 0.29
N ARG A 142 23.65 24.66 1.15
CA ARG A 142 23.24 24.86 2.55
C ARG A 142 21.88 25.53 2.66
N ALA A 143 21.68 26.61 1.91
CA ALA A 143 20.43 27.36 1.93
C ALA A 143 19.26 26.48 1.47
N LEU A 144 19.42 25.76 0.35
CA LEU A 144 18.41 24.84 -0.16
C LEU A 144 18.15 23.67 0.79
N ARG A 145 19.18 23.13 1.46
CA ARG A 145 19.02 22.04 2.44
C ARG A 145 18.18 22.48 3.64
N ALA A 146 18.48 23.66 4.20
CA ALA A 146 17.73 24.22 5.32
C ALA A 146 16.30 24.58 4.91
N TRP A 147 16.15 25.26 3.77
CA TRP A 147 14.86 25.67 3.24
C TRP A 147 13.93 24.49 2.93
N ARG A 148 14.44 23.43 2.30
CA ARG A 148 13.68 22.19 2.02
C ARG A 148 13.07 21.59 3.28
N SER A 149 13.83 21.55 4.38
CA SER A 149 13.32 21.04 5.66
C SER A 149 12.17 21.90 6.21
N LEU A 150 12.29 23.23 6.12
CA LEU A 150 11.24 24.16 6.56
C LEU A 150 9.98 24.06 5.69
N VAL A 151 10.14 23.94 4.38
CA VAL A 151 9.03 23.75 3.44
C VAL A 151 8.26 22.47 3.75
N TRP A 152 8.95 21.36 4.00
CA TRP A 152 8.27 20.11 4.37
C TRP A 152 7.56 20.19 5.71
N ALA A 153 8.19 20.81 6.72
CA ALA A 153 7.56 21.01 8.03
C ALA A 153 6.24 21.81 7.89
N ALA A 154 6.27 22.92 7.16
CA ALA A 154 5.09 23.74 6.89
C ALA A 154 4.02 22.97 6.10
N CYS A 155 4.41 22.19 5.10
CA CYS A 155 3.47 21.36 4.32
C CYS A 155 2.71 20.38 5.22
N TYR A 156 3.40 19.63 6.09
CA TYR A 156 2.76 18.66 6.96
C TYR A 156 1.87 19.32 8.02
N GLU A 157 2.28 20.47 8.57
CA GLU A 157 1.44 21.24 9.48
C GLU A 157 0.12 21.68 8.81
N LEU A 158 0.19 22.17 7.57
CA LEU A 158 -0.99 22.53 6.79
C LEU A 158 -1.88 21.32 6.50
N LEU A 159 -1.31 20.17 6.14
CA LEU A 159 -2.06 18.94 5.88
C LEU A 159 -2.79 18.45 7.13
N GLU A 160 -2.16 18.49 8.31
CA GLU A 160 -2.81 18.12 9.56
C GLU A 160 -3.98 19.05 9.91
N ARG A 161 -3.82 20.36 9.67
CA ARG A 161 -4.93 21.33 9.85
C ARG A 161 -6.09 21.09 8.90
N VAL A 162 -5.82 20.71 7.64
CA VAL A 162 -6.87 20.33 6.69
C VAL A 162 -7.56 19.04 7.12
N LYS A 163 -6.80 18.05 7.61
CA LYS A 163 -7.33 16.78 8.11
C LYS A 163 -8.20 16.96 9.35
N ALA A 164 -7.82 17.86 10.25
CA ALA A 164 -8.59 18.22 11.45
C ALA A 164 -9.85 19.04 11.13
N GLY A 165 -9.95 19.63 9.93
CA GLY A 165 -11.05 20.50 9.53
C GLY A 165 -10.88 21.97 9.95
N ASP A 166 -9.73 22.33 10.53
CA ASP A 166 -9.39 23.71 10.94
C ASP A 166 -9.09 24.63 9.75
N MET A 167 -8.86 24.03 8.58
CA MET A 167 -8.52 24.74 7.35
C MET A 167 -9.16 24.06 6.14
N LYS A 168 -9.65 24.86 5.18
CA LYS A 168 -10.09 24.34 3.88
C LYS A 168 -8.88 23.90 3.07
N GLU A 169 -9.04 22.84 2.29
CA GLU A 169 -8.00 22.36 1.37
C GLU A 169 -7.53 23.49 0.44
N PRO A 170 -6.23 23.86 0.47
CA PRO A 170 -5.73 24.96 -0.34
C PRO A 170 -5.61 24.56 -1.81
N SER A 171 -5.79 25.51 -2.72
CA SER A 171 -5.36 25.34 -4.11
C SER A 171 -3.82 25.35 -4.20
N GLU A 172 -3.26 24.87 -5.31
CA GLU A 172 -1.82 24.90 -5.58
C GLU A 172 -1.19 26.28 -5.31
N LYS A 173 -1.76 27.33 -5.91
CA LYS A 173 -1.25 28.71 -5.75
C LYS A 173 -1.29 29.17 -4.29
N THR A 174 -2.37 28.87 -3.58
CA THR A 174 -2.49 29.23 -2.16
C THR A 174 -1.51 28.44 -1.31
N LEU A 175 -1.35 27.14 -1.59
CA LEU A 175 -0.40 26.29 -0.90
C LEU A 175 1.02 26.83 -1.04
N ILE A 176 1.47 27.11 -2.26
CA ILE A 176 2.81 27.66 -2.51
C ILE A 176 2.99 29.01 -1.82
N GLY A 177 1.97 29.87 -1.81
CA GLY A 177 2.01 31.17 -1.12
C GLY A 177 2.09 31.10 0.40
N LEU A 178 1.76 29.94 1.00
CA LEU A 178 1.88 29.70 2.45
C LEU A 178 3.23 29.09 2.84
N LEU A 179 4.03 28.64 1.87
CA LEU A 179 5.32 28.02 2.13
C LEU A 179 6.41 29.08 2.40
N PRO A 180 7.44 28.73 3.20
CA PRO A 180 8.61 29.59 3.39
C PRO A 180 9.26 29.95 2.05
N SER A 181 9.72 31.19 1.92
CA SER A 181 10.50 31.63 0.76
C SER A 181 11.97 31.24 0.89
N LEU A 182 12.60 30.93 -0.25
CA LEU A 182 14.03 30.62 -0.31
C LEU A 182 14.85 31.91 -0.15
N VAL A 183 15.84 31.88 0.75
CA VAL A 183 16.82 32.96 0.93
C VAL A 183 18.22 32.40 0.68
N ILE A 184 18.89 32.88 -0.35
CA ILE A 184 20.28 32.54 -0.64
C ILE A 184 21.19 33.64 -0.11
N PRO A 185 22.18 33.34 0.74
CA PRO A 185 23.15 34.34 1.18
C PRO A 185 23.98 34.79 -0.02
N THR A 186 23.97 36.10 -0.30
CA THR A 186 24.82 36.69 -1.34
C THR A 186 26.28 36.50 -0.94
N LEU A 187 27.10 36.01 -1.85
CA LEU A 187 28.54 36.10 -1.69
C LEU A 187 28.88 37.59 -1.78
N GLU A 188 29.18 38.20 -0.64
CA GLU A 188 29.87 39.49 -0.66
C GLU A 188 31.21 39.24 -1.35
N THR A 189 31.33 39.68 -2.61
CA THR A 189 32.64 39.85 -3.22
C THR A 189 33.40 40.74 -2.26
N PRO A 190 34.59 40.36 -1.75
CA PRO A 190 35.39 41.32 -1.03
C PRO A 190 35.56 42.51 -1.98
N GLY A 191 34.98 43.66 -1.62
CA GLY A 191 35.30 44.93 -2.27
C GLY A 191 36.82 45.10 -2.27
N PRO A 192 37.39 45.96 -3.12
CA PRO A 192 38.84 46.15 -3.19
C PRO A 192 39.37 46.56 -1.81
N SER A 193 39.72 45.56 -1.01
CA SER A 193 40.26 45.68 0.33
C SER A 193 41.71 46.00 0.10
N GLU A 194 42.01 47.28 0.28
CA GLU A 194 43.28 47.80 0.78
C GLU A 194 44.44 46.87 0.43
N ALA A 195 44.88 46.97 -0.82
CA ALA A 195 46.19 46.50 -1.20
C ALA A 195 47.17 47.15 -0.21
N ARG A 196 47.58 46.34 0.77
CA ARG A 196 48.59 46.66 1.78
C ARG A 196 49.73 47.36 1.07
N GLU A 197 49.84 48.66 1.29
CA GLU A 197 51.00 49.45 0.95
C GLU A 197 52.11 49.08 1.94
N THR A 198 52.69 47.90 1.76
CA THR A 198 54.00 47.58 2.31
C THR A 198 55.04 48.06 1.32
N ALA A 199 55.28 49.37 1.30
CA ALA A 199 56.50 49.91 0.72
C ALA A 199 57.68 49.51 1.63
N PRO A 200 58.77 48.93 1.10
CA PRO A 200 59.99 48.77 1.89
C PRO A 200 60.61 50.16 2.10
N ASN A 201 60.56 50.63 3.35
CA ASN A 201 61.32 51.80 3.78
C ASN A 201 62.82 51.48 3.68
N ASN A 202 63.50 52.01 2.66
CA ASN A 202 64.95 51.95 2.55
C ASN A 202 65.53 53.29 3.02
N ASP A 203 65.52 53.47 4.35
CA ASP A 203 66.28 54.53 5.02
C ASP A 203 67.78 54.18 4.91
N ARG A 204 68.45 54.79 3.92
CA ARG A 204 69.90 54.86 3.86
C ARG A 204 70.33 56.22 4.42
N PRO A 205 71.02 56.31 5.56
CA PRO A 205 71.49 57.59 6.05
C PRO A 205 72.67 58.08 5.21
N ALA A 206 72.59 59.34 4.79
CA ALA A 206 73.73 60.10 4.31
C ALA A 206 74.55 60.58 5.53
N ALA A 207 75.79 60.13 5.64
CA ALA A 207 76.86 60.77 6.39
C ALA A 207 78.05 60.83 5.41
N GLN A 208 78.36 62.02 4.88
CA GLN A 208 79.43 62.91 5.35
C GLN A 208 80.80 62.23 5.35
#